data_AF-A0A971C7S1-F1
#
_entry.id   AF-A0A971C7S1-F1
#
_cell.length_a   1.000
_cell.length_b   1.000
_cell.length_c   1.000
_cell.angle_alpha   90.00
_cell.angle_beta   90.00
_cell.angle_gamma   90.00
#
_symmetry.space_group_name_H-M   'P 1'
#
loop_
_entity.id
_entity.type
_entity.pdbx_description
1 polymer ?
#
loop_
_entity_poly.entity_id
_entity_poly.type
_entity_poly.pdbx_seq_one_letter_code
_entity_poly.pdbx_strand_id
1 'polypeptide(L)'
;MENFEPKFNRNMEKPKEAEKNKTGFEVMKTPEIVVQEERGAQLFSLLLKAENPEWGETETPLAKETVEYFENNPLSPDILKTIREFNAQGVDEETLYNLALTYQHPERAEKVLEMAAKYKPHVKNPQDVYQKVSALLVRFDQTFSASPLAEKFIAEIERDRNERLQRMEETRKRIETLIDFFKPDSKTTDVKKLSFVPTDPLYKKNSGRNFSAFPGEQIIISYIENTLNQDHEFSHGIINPIVEKLSQQLTDEQKEKISQLASEKLKQDYGDGHFSLLCEEFIKTYTEIVSGGKHPQTYEEFTQKISGITENQFQKFLVESKNFKGRCEQLGIKTIEDFKNKSQEYFERFEINRLRDLIFEIYQEYSSRPDKETENFERFVLAKFSARI
;
A
#
# COMPACT_ATOMS: atom_id res chain seq x y z
N MET A 1 -0.88 22.77 17.75
CA MET A 1 -1.42 23.98 17.11
C MET A 1 -0.26 24.77 16.56
N GLU A 2 -0.02 24.65 15.25
CA GLU A 2 0.59 25.67 14.41
C GLU A 2 0.17 25.28 12.98
N ASN A 3 -0.73 26.09 12.41
CA ASN A 3 -1.26 25.91 11.07
C ASN A 3 -0.14 26.18 10.07
N PHE A 4 0.23 25.18 9.28
CA PHE A 4 1.14 25.37 8.15
C PHE A 4 0.34 25.27 6.86
N GLU A 5 -0.26 26.38 6.45
CA GLU A 5 -0.74 26.57 5.08
C GLU A 5 0.46 26.90 4.17
N PRO A 6 0.74 26.11 3.12
CA PRO A 6 1.69 26.52 2.12
C PRO A 6 1.07 27.63 1.24
N LYS A 7 1.62 28.84 1.36
CA LYS A 7 1.37 29.94 0.41
C LYS A 7 1.92 29.57 -0.96
N PHE A 8 1.06 29.09 -1.85
CA PHE A 8 1.36 28.96 -3.27
C PHE A 8 1.10 30.29 -3.98
N ASN A 9 2.14 30.85 -4.60
CA ASN A 9 2.04 32.05 -5.40
C ASN A 9 1.12 31.81 -6.62
N ARG A 10 0.07 32.62 -6.70
CA ARG A 10 -0.81 32.79 -7.86
C ARG A 10 0.02 33.25 -9.07
N ASN A 11 -0.03 32.49 -10.15
CA ASN A 11 -0.17 33.06 -11.48
C ASN A 11 -1.26 32.27 -12.21
N MET A 12 -2.36 32.98 -12.49
CA MET A 12 -3.58 32.47 -13.11
C MET A 12 -3.38 32.32 -14.62
N GLU A 13 -3.79 31.17 -15.16
CA GLU A 13 -4.66 31.18 -16.33
C GLU A 13 -6.00 30.59 -15.90
N LYS A 14 -7.09 31.36 -16.11
CA LYS A 14 -8.46 30.87 -15.90
C LYS A 14 -8.70 29.70 -16.85
N PRO A 15 -9.30 28.57 -16.41
CA PRO A 15 -9.78 27.58 -17.35
C PRO A 15 -10.86 28.23 -18.22
N LYS A 16 -10.58 28.34 -19.54
CA LYS A 16 -11.62 28.57 -20.54
C LYS A 16 -12.63 27.43 -20.43
N GLU A 17 -13.91 27.74 -20.53
CA GLU A 17 -14.99 26.76 -20.64
C GLU A 17 -14.58 25.65 -21.60
N ALA A 18 -14.55 24.42 -21.09
CA ALA A 18 -14.17 23.26 -21.88
C ALA A 18 -15.22 23.06 -22.98
N GLU A 19 -14.84 23.38 -24.22
CA GLU A 19 -15.47 22.81 -25.40
C GLU A 19 -15.57 21.29 -25.20
N LYS A 20 -16.77 20.74 -25.41
CA LYS A 20 -17.03 19.30 -25.50
C LYS A 20 -16.28 18.72 -26.70
N ASN A 21 -14.96 18.66 -26.64
CA ASN A 21 -14.18 17.82 -27.52
C ASN A 21 -14.39 16.38 -27.05
N LYS A 22 -14.98 15.55 -27.91
CA LYS A 22 -14.91 14.09 -27.83
C LYS A 22 -13.44 13.68 -27.98
N THR A 23 -12.61 13.93 -26.98
CA THR A 23 -11.27 13.38 -26.92
C THR A 23 -11.42 11.91 -26.57
N GLY A 24 -11.27 11.00 -27.52
CA GLY A 24 -11.13 9.58 -27.21
C GLY A 24 -9.99 9.39 -26.18
N PHE A 25 -10.14 8.47 -25.24
CA PHE A 25 -9.01 7.95 -24.45
C PHE A 25 -8.49 6.68 -25.13
N GLU A 26 -7.24 6.34 -24.85
CA GLU A 26 -6.65 5.09 -25.34
C GLU A 26 -6.36 4.20 -24.13
N VAL A 27 -7.01 3.04 -24.05
CA VAL A 27 -6.80 2.09 -22.94
C VAL A 27 -5.32 1.66 -22.91
N MET A 28 -4.71 1.68 -21.73
CA MET A 28 -3.36 1.15 -21.56
C MET A 28 -3.32 -0.34 -21.94
N LYS A 29 -2.23 -0.75 -22.57
CA LYS A 29 -1.96 -2.16 -22.82
C LYS A 29 -1.54 -2.84 -21.51
N THR A 30 -1.70 -4.16 -21.44
CA THR A 30 -1.09 -4.96 -20.39
C THR A 30 0.41 -4.67 -20.33
N PRO A 31 0.97 -4.28 -19.17
CA PRO A 31 2.39 -4.03 -19.05
C PRO A 31 3.20 -5.32 -19.28
N GLU A 32 4.49 -5.16 -19.55
CA GLU A 32 5.42 -6.28 -19.46
C GLU A 32 5.47 -6.77 -18.00
N ILE A 33 5.03 -8.01 -17.74
CA ILE A 33 5.04 -8.59 -16.40
C ILE A 33 6.28 -9.47 -16.26
N VAL A 34 7.11 -9.16 -15.26
CA VAL A 34 8.34 -9.90 -14.97
C VAL A 34 8.41 -10.29 -13.50
N VAL A 35 9.17 -11.34 -13.20
CA VAL A 35 9.63 -11.65 -11.84
C VAL A 35 11.08 -11.23 -11.76
N GLN A 36 11.40 -10.27 -10.89
CA GLN A 36 12.76 -9.77 -10.72
C GLN A 36 13.12 -9.67 -9.25
N GLU A 37 14.35 -10.00 -8.93
CA GLU A 37 14.87 -9.81 -7.57
C GLU A 37 15.24 -8.36 -7.34
N GLU A 38 14.98 -7.90 -6.12
CA GLU A 38 15.33 -6.56 -5.68
C GLU A 38 16.22 -6.69 -4.44
N ARG A 39 17.52 -6.93 -4.68
CA ARG A 39 18.50 -7.25 -3.63
C ARG A 39 18.56 -6.17 -2.55
N GLY A 40 18.44 -4.91 -2.94
CA GLY A 40 18.43 -3.79 -2.01
C GLY A 40 17.27 -3.85 -1.02
N ALA A 41 16.06 -4.16 -1.48
CA ALA A 41 14.90 -4.31 -0.61
C ALA A 41 15.07 -5.47 0.37
N GLN A 42 15.57 -6.62 -0.09
CA GLN A 42 15.84 -7.80 0.76
C GLN A 42 16.87 -7.49 1.86
N LEU A 43 18.00 -6.87 1.48
CA LEU A 43 19.03 -6.44 2.43
C LEU A 43 18.49 -5.45 3.45
N PHE A 44 17.61 -4.54 3.02
CA PHE A 44 17.00 -3.56 3.90
C PHE A 44 16.02 -4.21 4.90
N SER A 45 15.20 -5.18 4.46
CA SER A 45 14.37 -5.99 5.38
C SER A 45 15.19 -6.70 6.45
N LEU A 46 16.32 -7.29 6.06
CA LEU A 46 17.26 -7.94 6.99
C LEU A 46 17.84 -6.95 8.00
N LEU A 47 18.21 -5.74 7.55
CA LEU A 47 18.69 -4.68 8.45
C LEU A 47 17.61 -4.25 9.45
N LEU A 48 16.35 -4.11 9.02
CA LEU A 48 15.24 -3.79 9.91
C LEU A 48 14.97 -4.91 10.91
N LYS A 49 15.03 -6.17 10.49
CA LYS A 49 14.88 -7.33 11.38
C LYS A 49 16.00 -7.42 12.41
N ALA A 50 17.23 -7.12 12.01
CA ALA A 50 18.38 -7.10 12.90
C ALA A 50 18.34 -5.94 13.91
N GLU A 51 17.77 -4.80 13.53
CA GLU A 51 17.58 -3.65 14.43
C GLU A 51 16.42 -3.85 15.39
N ASN A 52 15.33 -4.45 14.91
CA ASN A 52 14.12 -4.74 15.66
C ASN A 52 13.64 -6.18 15.38
N PRO A 53 13.85 -7.13 16.31
CA PRO A 53 13.42 -8.52 16.16
C PRO A 53 11.91 -8.72 15.92
N GLU A 54 11.08 -7.75 16.32
CA GLU A 54 9.62 -7.75 16.13
C GLU A 54 9.19 -7.20 14.76
N TRP A 55 10.13 -6.69 13.95
CA TRP A 55 9.83 -6.21 12.62
C TRP A 55 9.49 -7.39 11.69
N GLY A 56 8.51 -7.19 10.80
CA GLY A 56 8.14 -8.20 9.80
C GLY A 56 7.52 -9.48 10.38
N GLU A 57 7.73 -10.61 9.70
CA GLU A 57 7.34 -11.96 10.11
C GLU A 57 8.24 -12.47 11.25
N THR A 58 7.64 -13.12 12.24
CA THR A 58 8.32 -13.62 13.45
C THR A 58 8.14 -15.11 13.65
N GLU A 59 7.19 -15.74 12.98
CA GLU A 59 6.76 -17.10 13.30
C GLU A 59 7.34 -18.19 12.42
N THR A 60 7.78 -17.85 11.20
CA THR A 60 8.36 -18.83 10.29
C THR A 60 9.71 -19.35 10.81
N PRO A 61 10.11 -20.59 10.47
CA PRO A 61 11.42 -21.11 10.86
C PRO A 61 12.57 -20.19 10.45
N LEU A 62 12.57 -19.68 9.21
CA LEU A 62 13.64 -18.79 8.75
C LEU A 62 13.63 -17.42 9.46
N ALA A 63 12.45 -16.89 9.81
CA ALA A 63 12.39 -15.66 10.62
C ALA A 63 12.99 -15.86 12.02
N LYS A 64 12.67 -16.98 12.68
CA LYS A 64 13.21 -17.35 14.00
C LYS A 64 14.73 -17.54 13.95
N GLU A 65 15.22 -18.28 12.96
CA GLU A 65 16.66 -18.46 12.73
C GLU A 65 17.37 -17.13 12.43
N THR A 66 16.70 -16.20 11.74
CA THR A 66 17.26 -14.88 11.43
C THR A 66 17.44 -14.05 12.71
N VAL A 67 16.46 -14.07 13.62
CA VAL A 67 16.57 -13.40 14.92
C VAL A 67 17.72 -14.00 15.74
N GLU A 68 17.74 -15.33 15.88
CA GLU A 68 18.80 -16.04 16.62
C GLU A 68 20.20 -15.77 16.04
N TYR A 69 20.32 -15.67 14.71
CA TYR A 69 21.58 -15.33 14.07
C TYR A 69 22.08 -13.93 14.47
N PHE A 70 21.22 -12.91 14.42
CA PHE A 70 21.62 -11.53 14.75
C PHE A 70 21.79 -11.31 16.26
N GLU A 71 21.16 -12.11 17.11
CA GLU A 71 21.46 -12.15 18.55
C GLU A 71 22.90 -12.64 18.80
N ASN A 72 23.33 -13.68 18.08
CA ASN A 72 24.66 -14.26 18.20
C ASN A 72 25.74 -13.51 17.40
N ASN A 73 25.34 -12.78 16.36
CA ASN A 73 26.21 -12.06 15.44
C ASN A 73 25.68 -10.63 15.25
N PRO A 74 25.76 -9.77 16.28
CA PRO A 74 25.18 -8.44 16.23
C PRO A 74 25.82 -7.59 15.14
N LEU A 75 25.01 -6.78 14.47
CA LEU A 75 25.49 -5.81 13.50
C LEU A 75 26.48 -4.83 14.13
N SER A 76 27.42 -4.33 13.32
CA SER A 76 28.35 -3.31 13.80
C SER A 76 27.59 -2.09 14.36
N PRO A 77 28.03 -1.48 15.48
CA PRO A 77 27.32 -0.35 16.09
C PRO A 77 27.04 0.82 15.14
N ASP A 78 27.92 1.06 14.17
CA ASP A 78 27.75 2.13 13.17
C ASP A 78 26.56 1.87 12.23
N ILE A 79 26.30 0.61 11.87
CA ILE A 79 25.15 0.23 11.04
C ILE A 79 23.85 0.52 11.80
N LEU A 80 23.75 0.05 13.05
CA LEU A 80 22.58 0.28 13.90
C LEU A 80 22.36 1.77 14.18
N LYS A 81 23.44 2.52 14.41
CA LYS A 81 23.40 3.97 14.59
C LYS A 81 22.81 4.66 13.36
N THR A 82 23.25 4.27 12.16
CA THR A 82 22.75 4.86 10.90
C THR A 82 21.25 4.63 10.72
N ILE A 83 20.75 3.41 10.99
CA ILE A 83 19.31 3.10 10.90
C ILE A 83 18.50 3.96 11.88
N ARG A 84 18.96 4.06 13.14
CA ARG A 84 18.31 4.88 14.17
C ARG A 84 18.33 6.37 13.83
N GLU A 85 19.38 6.85 13.18
CA GLU A 85 19.47 8.23 12.71
C GLU A 85 18.40 8.56 11.66
N PHE A 86 18.08 7.64 10.75
CA PHE A 86 16.98 7.85 9.79
C PHE A 86 15.64 8.04 10.50
N ASN A 87 15.34 7.16 11.47
CA ASN A 87 14.13 7.26 12.28
C ASN A 87 14.08 8.57 13.07
N ALA A 88 15.20 8.99 13.68
CA ALA A 88 15.30 10.24 14.43
C ALA A 88 15.13 11.49 13.55
N GLN A 89 15.47 11.40 12.26
CA GLN A 89 15.26 12.46 11.27
C GLN A 89 13.84 12.45 10.68
N GLY A 90 13.00 11.50 11.09
CA GLY A 90 11.64 11.34 10.58
C GLY A 90 11.56 10.77 9.17
N VAL A 91 12.61 10.11 8.69
CA VAL A 91 12.58 9.43 7.38
C VAL A 91 11.73 8.17 7.51
N ASP A 92 10.61 8.12 6.79
CA ASP A 92 9.71 6.97 6.82
C ASP A 92 10.27 5.74 6.09
N GLU A 93 9.81 4.57 6.51
CA GLU A 93 10.26 3.28 5.99
C GLU A 93 10.04 3.17 4.47
N GLU A 94 8.93 3.66 3.94
CA GLU A 94 8.63 3.68 2.50
C GLU A 94 9.70 4.45 1.71
N THR A 95 10.14 5.60 2.20
CA THR A 95 11.24 6.37 1.60
C THR A 95 12.53 5.57 1.59
N LEU A 96 12.86 4.89 2.70
CA LEU A 96 14.08 4.06 2.78
C LEU A 96 14.03 2.87 1.83
N TYR A 97 12.87 2.22 1.65
CA TYR A 97 12.73 1.16 0.64
C TYR A 97 12.86 1.68 -0.79
N ASN A 98 12.26 2.82 -1.12
CA ASN A 98 12.45 3.43 -2.44
C ASN A 98 13.93 3.69 -2.75
N LEU A 99 14.69 4.16 -1.75
CA LEU A 99 16.13 4.32 -1.86
C LEU A 99 16.86 2.98 -1.95
N ALA A 100 16.44 1.96 -1.19
CA ALA A 100 17.03 0.63 -1.24
C ALA A 100 16.85 -0.03 -2.62
N LEU A 101 15.72 0.19 -3.29
CA LEU A 101 15.44 -0.31 -4.65
C LEU A 101 16.36 0.27 -5.74
N THR A 102 17.17 1.26 -5.42
CA THR A 102 18.22 1.77 -6.32
C THR A 102 19.54 0.97 -6.21
N TYR A 103 19.66 0.09 -5.21
CA TYR A 103 20.83 -0.78 -5.07
C TYR A 103 20.92 -1.74 -6.26
N GLN A 104 22.05 -1.74 -6.95
CA GLN A 104 22.26 -2.40 -8.26
C GLN A 104 21.44 -1.81 -9.43
N HIS A 105 20.70 -0.73 -9.18
CA HIS A 105 19.88 0.00 -10.15
C HIS A 105 20.09 1.53 -10.04
N PRO A 106 21.33 2.03 -10.21
CA PRO A 106 21.64 3.45 -10.03
C PRO A 106 20.85 4.38 -10.99
N GLU A 107 20.38 3.87 -12.13
CA GLU A 107 19.51 4.57 -13.07
C GLU A 107 18.19 5.05 -12.44
N ARG A 108 17.76 4.42 -11.34
CA ARG A 108 16.53 4.77 -10.62
C ARG A 108 16.70 5.97 -9.67
N ALA A 109 17.94 6.31 -9.29
CA ALA A 109 18.20 7.20 -8.16
C ALA A 109 17.67 8.62 -8.35
N GLU A 110 17.84 9.20 -9.55
CA GLU A 110 17.38 10.57 -9.86
C GLU A 110 15.88 10.72 -9.59
N LYS A 111 15.08 9.76 -10.07
CA LYS A 111 13.61 9.82 -9.94
C LYS A 111 13.12 9.54 -8.53
N VAL A 112 13.77 8.62 -7.81
CA VAL A 112 13.47 8.42 -6.38
C VAL A 112 13.71 9.71 -5.59
N LEU A 113 14.82 10.40 -5.85
CA LEU A 113 15.16 11.65 -5.17
C LEU A 113 14.19 12.78 -5.53
N GLU A 114 13.80 12.91 -6.80
CA GLU A 114 12.76 13.85 -7.24
C GLU A 114 11.43 13.60 -6.52
N MET A 115 11.00 12.33 -6.43
CA MET A 115 9.76 11.97 -5.75
C MET A 115 9.83 12.25 -4.25
N ALA A 116 10.94 11.91 -3.59
CA ALA A 116 11.13 12.19 -2.17
C ALA A 116 11.08 13.70 -1.90
N ALA A 117 11.74 14.51 -2.73
CA ALA A 117 11.69 15.97 -2.61
C ALA A 117 10.28 16.53 -2.84
N LYS A 118 9.51 15.97 -3.79
CA LYS A 118 8.16 16.43 -4.13
C LYS A 118 7.11 16.04 -3.08
N TYR A 119 7.14 14.80 -2.61
CA TYR A 119 6.05 14.20 -1.83
C TYR A 119 6.40 13.95 -0.35
N LYS A 120 7.68 14.04 0.04
CA LYS A 120 8.15 13.81 1.42
C LYS A 120 8.92 15.04 1.94
N PRO A 121 8.30 16.24 2.01
CA PRO A 121 8.99 17.49 2.37
C PRO A 121 9.59 17.49 3.79
N HIS A 122 9.16 16.57 4.67
CA HIS A 122 9.77 16.36 5.98
C HIS A 122 11.18 15.76 5.90
N VAL A 123 11.53 15.09 4.80
CA VAL A 123 12.87 14.55 4.53
C VAL A 123 13.76 15.67 4.00
N LYS A 124 14.46 16.36 4.92
CA LYS A 124 15.18 17.62 4.62
C LYS A 124 16.34 17.49 3.62
N ASN A 125 17.00 16.33 3.55
CA ASN A 125 18.13 16.12 2.64
C ASN A 125 18.09 14.70 2.02
N PRO A 126 17.21 14.46 1.03
CA PRO A 126 17.07 13.14 0.41
C PRO A 126 18.38 12.60 -0.18
N GLN A 127 19.26 13.49 -0.67
CA GLN A 127 20.55 13.10 -1.25
C GLN A 127 21.52 12.51 -0.22
N ASP A 128 21.60 13.10 0.98
CA ASP A 128 22.43 12.56 2.07
C ASP A 128 21.88 11.22 2.57
N VAL A 129 20.55 11.12 2.71
CA VAL A 129 19.88 9.86 3.08
C VAL A 129 20.18 8.78 2.06
N TYR A 130 20.05 9.08 0.76
CA TYR A 130 20.40 8.17 -0.32
C TYR A 130 21.84 7.65 -0.22
N GLN A 131 22.82 8.55 -0.10
CA GLN A 131 24.23 8.17 -0.01
C GLN A 131 24.50 7.25 1.19
N LYS A 132 23.88 7.55 2.34
CA LYS A 132 23.98 6.72 3.54
C LYS A 132 23.34 5.35 3.35
N VAL A 133 22.13 5.28 2.78
CA VAL A 133 21.45 4.01 2.48
C VAL A 133 22.30 3.17 1.52
N SER A 134 22.80 3.75 0.43
CA SER A 134 23.64 3.02 -0.52
C SER A 134 24.92 2.48 0.13
N ALA A 135 25.64 3.30 0.91
CA ALA A 135 26.84 2.86 1.60
C ALA A 135 26.56 1.78 2.66
N LEU A 136 25.43 1.90 3.35
CA LEU A 136 24.94 0.93 4.33
C LEU A 136 24.69 -0.44 3.67
N LEU A 137 23.95 -0.45 2.56
CA LEU A 137 23.62 -1.68 1.84
C LEU A 137 24.86 -2.37 1.27
N VAL A 138 25.80 -1.63 0.67
CA VAL A 138 27.08 -2.19 0.18
C VAL A 138 27.86 -2.88 1.30
N ARG A 139 28.03 -2.21 2.45
CA ARG A 139 28.76 -2.77 3.60
C ARG A 139 28.07 -4.00 4.18
N PHE A 140 26.74 -3.93 4.30
CA PHE A 140 25.96 -5.02 4.86
C PHE A 140 25.97 -6.24 3.94
N ASP A 141 25.82 -6.05 2.64
CA ASP A 141 25.80 -7.15 1.66
C ASP A 141 27.11 -7.94 1.67
N GLN A 142 28.26 -7.27 1.78
CA GLN A 142 29.57 -7.92 1.90
C GLN A 142 29.65 -8.87 3.10
N THR A 143 29.00 -8.51 4.21
CA THR A 143 29.02 -9.32 5.44
C THR A 143 27.95 -10.41 5.39
N PHE A 144 26.72 -10.04 5.02
CA PHE A 144 25.59 -10.95 4.97
C PHE A 144 25.80 -12.05 3.92
N SER A 145 26.34 -11.73 2.74
CA SER A 145 26.57 -12.71 1.68
C SER A 145 27.57 -13.82 2.06
N ALA A 146 28.41 -13.60 3.08
CA ALA A 146 29.31 -14.61 3.63
C ALA A 146 28.68 -15.39 4.81
N SER A 147 27.45 -15.06 5.20
CA SER A 147 26.77 -15.68 6.34
C SER A 147 26.11 -17.01 5.97
N PRO A 148 25.94 -17.93 6.94
CA PRO A 148 25.19 -19.17 6.73
C PRO A 148 23.69 -18.93 6.43
N LEU A 149 23.15 -17.75 6.75
CA LEU A 149 21.77 -17.40 6.39
C LEU A 149 21.62 -17.10 4.89
N ALA A 150 22.66 -16.60 4.23
CA ALA A 150 22.57 -16.16 2.84
C ALA A 150 22.08 -17.28 1.91
N GLU A 151 22.62 -18.49 2.06
CA GLU A 151 22.22 -19.65 1.24
C GLU A 151 20.75 -20.03 1.47
N LYS A 152 20.26 -19.95 2.71
CA LYS A 152 18.85 -20.23 3.03
C LYS A 152 17.91 -19.21 2.40
N PHE A 153 18.26 -17.93 2.49
CA PHE A 153 17.49 -16.86 1.84
C PHE A 153 17.49 -17.02 0.31
N ILE A 154 18.65 -17.29 -0.29
CA ILE A 154 18.76 -17.52 -1.74
C ILE A 154 17.86 -18.70 -2.16
N ALA A 155 17.89 -19.81 -1.43
CA ALA A 155 17.06 -20.98 -1.74
C ALA A 155 15.55 -20.68 -1.66
N GLU A 156 15.11 -19.95 -0.63
CA GLU A 156 13.70 -19.56 -0.47
C GLU A 156 13.25 -18.58 -1.57
N ILE A 157 14.08 -17.58 -1.88
CA ILE A 157 13.83 -16.59 -2.95
C ILE A 157 13.75 -17.27 -4.31
N GLU A 158 14.69 -18.17 -4.63
CA GLU A 158 14.69 -18.90 -5.90
C GLU A 158 13.51 -19.86 -6.01
N ARG A 159 13.10 -20.51 -4.91
CA ARG A 159 11.89 -21.33 -4.92
C ARG A 159 10.65 -20.50 -5.23
N ASP A 160 10.46 -19.36 -4.54
CA ASP A 160 9.33 -18.47 -4.75
C ASP A 160 9.34 -17.87 -6.16
N ARG A 161 10.52 -17.46 -6.66
CA ARG A 161 10.71 -16.97 -8.02
C ARG A 161 10.22 -17.98 -9.06
N ASN A 162 10.62 -19.24 -8.93
CA ASN A 162 10.19 -20.31 -9.84
C ASN A 162 8.67 -20.54 -9.78
N GLU A 163 8.09 -20.47 -8.58
CA GLU A 163 6.64 -20.60 -8.39
C GLU A 163 5.87 -19.43 -9.04
N ARG A 164 6.36 -18.19 -8.93
CA ARG A 164 5.78 -17.02 -9.61
C ARG A 164 5.82 -17.17 -11.12
N LEU A 165 6.94 -17.65 -11.66
CA LEU A 165 7.08 -17.90 -13.10
C LEU A 165 6.07 -18.94 -13.59
N GLN A 166 5.80 -19.98 -12.80
CA GLN A 166 4.76 -20.98 -13.13
C GLN A 166 3.34 -20.40 -13.12
N ARG A 167 3.08 -19.37 -12.30
CA ARG A 167 1.78 -18.69 -12.19
C ARG A 167 1.63 -17.46 -13.09
N MET A 168 2.62 -17.16 -13.93
CA MET A 168 2.68 -15.90 -14.69
C MET A 168 1.45 -15.65 -15.56
N GLU A 169 0.91 -16.69 -16.18
CA GLU A 169 -0.27 -16.58 -17.03
C GLU A 169 -1.54 -16.23 -16.24
N GLU A 170 -1.69 -16.80 -15.03
CA GLU A 170 -2.79 -16.45 -14.13
C GLU A 170 -2.67 -14.99 -13.66
N THR A 171 -1.47 -14.58 -13.25
CA THR A 171 -1.19 -13.20 -12.88
C THR A 171 -1.50 -12.24 -14.02
N ARG A 172 -1.09 -12.56 -15.26
CA ARG A 172 -1.40 -11.76 -16.45
C ARG A 172 -2.91 -11.55 -16.62
N LYS A 173 -3.70 -12.62 -16.54
CA LYS A 173 -5.16 -12.54 -16.67
C LYS A 173 -5.81 -11.69 -15.59
N ARG A 174 -5.31 -11.74 -14.35
CA ARG A 174 -5.80 -10.89 -13.25
C ARG A 174 -5.52 -9.41 -13.54
N ILE A 175 -4.29 -9.08 -13.94
CA ILE A 175 -3.92 -7.71 -14.32
C ILE A 175 -4.75 -7.21 -15.52
N GLU A 176 -4.97 -8.05 -16.53
CA GLU A 176 -5.83 -7.74 -17.67
C GLU A 176 -7.27 -7.47 -17.27
N THR A 177 -7.80 -8.21 -16.30
CA THR A 177 -9.15 -7.98 -15.76
C THR A 177 -9.27 -6.61 -15.09
N LEU A 178 -8.23 -6.20 -14.33
CA LEU A 178 -8.17 -4.87 -13.72
C LEU A 178 -8.12 -3.76 -14.78
N ILE A 179 -7.28 -3.93 -15.80
CA ILE A 179 -7.16 -2.99 -16.92
C ILE A 179 -8.47 -2.88 -17.70
N ASP A 180 -9.13 -4.00 -17.99
CA ASP A 180 -10.43 -4.02 -18.70
C ASP A 180 -11.53 -3.32 -17.90
N PHE A 181 -11.54 -3.50 -16.58
CA PHE A 181 -12.50 -2.81 -15.72
C PHE A 181 -12.25 -1.30 -15.64
N PHE A 182 -11.04 -0.89 -15.24
CA PHE A 182 -10.73 0.53 -14.98
C PHE A 182 -10.53 1.34 -16.28
N LYS A 183 -10.13 0.67 -17.36
CA LYS A 183 -9.76 1.26 -18.64
C LYS A 183 -8.76 2.43 -18.52
N PRO A 184 -7.63 2.26 -17.79
CA PRO A 184 -6.68 3.36 -17.55
C PRO A 184 -6.24 3.99 -18.88
N ASP A 185 -6.16 5.33 -18.95
CA ASP A 185 -5.71 6.00 -20.18
C ASP A 185 -4.19 5.87 -20.29
N SER A 186 -3.71 5.27 -21.37
CA SER A 186 -2.29 5.09 -21.70
C SER A 186 -1.47 6.39 -21.71
N LYS A 187 -2.14 7.55 -21.83
CA LYS A 187 -1.54 8.88 -21.78
C LYS A 187 -1.40 9.44 -20.38
N THR A 188 -2.19 8.96 -19.41
CA THR A 188 -2.18 9.43 -18.02
C THR A 188 -1.68 8.38 -17.03
N THR A 189 -1.59 7.11 -17.44
CA THR A 189 -1.05 6.00 -16.65
C THR A 189 0.31 5.55 -17.19
N ASP A 190 1.36 5.76 -16.40
CA ASP A 190 2.75 5.46 -16.77
C ASP A 190 3.23 4.12 -16.20
N VAL A 191 2.49 3.05 -16.47
CA VAL A 191 2.89 1.68 -16.11
C VAL A 191 3.12 0.88 -17.39
N LYS A 192 4.39 0.66 -17.75
CA LYS A 192 4.81 -0.10 -18.94
C LYS A 192 5.40 -1.46 -18.56
N LYS A 193 6.00 -1.56 -17.37
CA LYS A 193 6.57 -2.76 -16.78
C LYS A 193 6.02 -2.95 -15.36
N LEU A 194 5.64 -4.18 -15.05
CA LEU A 194 5.19 -4.62 -13.74
C LEU A 194 6.13 -5.71 -13.22
N SER A 195 6.83 -5.40 -12.16
CA SER A 195 7.87 -6.24 -11.58
C SER A 195 7.39 -6.84 -10.27
N PHE A 196 7.16 -8.15 -10.26
CA PHE A 196 6.88 -8.88 -9.04
C PHE A 196 8.18 -9.35 -8.39
N VAL A 197 8.45 -8.86 -7.18
CA VAL A 197 9.60 -9.33 -6.41
C VAL A 197 9.25 -10.67 -5.76
N PRO A 198 10.15 -11.67 -5.79
CA PRO A 198 9.99 -12.88 -4.98
C PRO A 198 9.70 -12.52 -3.53
N THR A 199 8.87 -13.34 -2.87
CA THR A 199 8.44 -13.11 -1.49
C THR A 199 9.67 -13.02 -0.59
N ASP A 200 9.83 -11.88 0.09
CA ASP A 200 10.82 -11.74 1.15
C ASP A 200 10.38 -12.60 2.35
N PRO A 201 11.20 -13.58 2.80
CA PRO A 201 10.83 -14.48 3.90
C PRO A 201 10.56 -13.77 5.23
N LEU A 202 11.00 -12.52 5.39
CA LEU A 202 10.81 -11.71 6.59
C LEU A 202 9.60 -10.78 6.49
N TYR A 203 8.92 -10.71 5.36
CA TYR A 203 7.75 -9.85 5.20
C TYR A 203 6.52 -10.47 5.85
N LYS A 204 5.46 -9.73 6.19
CA LYS A 204 4.24 -10.36 6.73
C LYS A 204 3.33 -10.87 5.61
N LYS A 205 2.70 -12.04 5.79
CA LYS A 205 1.79 -12.66 4.80
C LYS A 205 0.69 -11.75 4.25
N ASN A 206 0.16 -10.89 5.11
CA ASN A 206 -0.95 -9.98 4.79
C ASN A 206 -0.48 -8.57 4.40
N SER A 207 0.81 -8.37 4.16
CA SER A 207 1.37 -7.10 3.76
C SER A 207 1.76 -7.11 2.28
N GLY A 208 1.65 -5.95 1.64
CA GLY A 208 2.26 -5.66 0.35
C GLY A 208 2.90 -4.30 0.37
N ARG A 209 3.63 -4.01 -0.71
CA ARG A 209 4.04 -2.65 -1.08
C ARG A 209 4.02 -2.53 -2.58
N ASN A 210 3.57 -1.37 -3.02
CA ASN A 210 3.74 -0.87 -4.35
C ASN A 210 4.81 0.24 -4.35
N PHE A 211 5.75 0.16 -5.28
CA PHE A 211 6.70 1.23 -5.58
C PHE A 211 6.52 1.65 -7.03
N SER A 212 6.13 2.92 -7.22
CA SER A 212 5.91 3.53 -8.54
C SER A 212 6.80 4.76 -8.73
N ALA A 213 7.94 4.82 -8.04
CA ALA A 213 8.88 5.93 -8.11
C ALA A 213 9.69 5.99 -9.41
N PHE A 214 9.62 4.94 -10.22
CA PHE A 214 10.42 4.75 -11.42
C PHE A 214 9.53 4.97 -12.66
N PRO A 215 9.94 5.81 -13.62
CA PRO A 215 9.16 6.03 -14.83
C PRO A 215 8.88 4.72 -15.56
N GLY A 216 7.61 4.47 -15.89
CA GLY A 216 7.19 3.28 -16.61
C GLY A 216 7.29 1.95 -15.84
N GLU A 217 7.80 1.90 -14.61
CA GLU A 217 7.97 0.66 -13.84
C GLU A 217 7.24 0.72 -12.50
N GLN A 218 6.43 -0.32 -12.25
CA GLN A 218 5.78 -0.58 -10.98
C GLN A 218 6.39 -1.84 -10.35
N ILE A 219 6.86 -1.74 -9.10
CA ILE A 219 7.45 -2.87 -8.36
C ILE A 219 6.50 -3.26 -7.23
N ILE A 220 6.10 -4.54 -7.20
CA ILE A 220 5.23 -5.09 -6.17
C ILE A 220 6.02 -6.09 -5.32
N ILE A 221 6.07 -5.83 -4.02
CA ILE A 221 6.60 -6.74 -3.01
C ILE A 221 5.43 -7.24 -2.17
N SER A 222 5.11 -8.53 -2.28
CA SER A 222 4.01 -9.15 -1.52
C SER A 222 4.21 -10.65 -1.45
N TYR A 223 3.43 -11.34 -0.62
CA TYR A 223 3.39 -12.81 -0.64
C TYR A 223 2.78 -13.36 -1.92
N ILE A 224 3.36 -14.44 -2.45
CA ILE A 224 2.90 -15.11 -3.66
C ILE A 224 1.47 -15.67 -3.54
N GLU A 225 1.10 -16.18 -2.36
CA GLU A 225 -0.21 -16.77 -2.09
C GLU A 225 -1.32 -15.70 -1.93
N ASN A 226 -0.94 -14.44 -1.68
CA ASN A 226 -1.89 -13.36 -1.43
C ASN A 226 -2.18 -12.57 -2.71
N THR A 227 -2.92 -13.20 -3.62
CA THR A 227 -3.30 -12.64 -4.92
C THR A 227 -4.13 -11.36 -4.79
N LEU A 228 -5.06 -11.32 -3.83
CA LEU A 228 -5.87 -10.13 -3.54
C LEU A 228 -4.99 -8.91 -3.23
N ASN A 229 -3.95 -9.12 -2.44
CA ASN A 229 -3.03 -8.04 -2.09
C ASN A 229 -2.16 -7.63 -3.28
N GLN A 230 -1.75 -8.55 -4.15
CA GLN A 230 -1.07 -8.19 -5.41
C GLN A 230 -1.95 -7.30 -6.31
N ASP A 231 -3.24 -7.62 -6.41
CA ASP A 231 -4.20 -6.84 -7.20
C ASP A 231 -4.45 -5.46 -6.56
N HIS A 232 -4.50 -5.40 -5.23
CA HIS A 232 -4.53 -4.15 -4.46
C HIS A 232 -3.30 -3.28 -4.77
N GLU A 233 -2.09 -3.84 -4.65
CA GLU A 233 -0.84 -3.10 -4.90
C GLU A 233 -0.73 -2.62 -6.36
N PHE A 234 -1.15 -3.44 -7.33
CA PHE A 234 -1.22 -3.02 -8.73
C PHE A 234 -2.16 -1.84 -8.91
N SER A 235 -3.34 -1.89 -8.27
CA SER A 235 -4.37 -0.86 -8.39
C SER A 235 -3.92 0.52 -7.91
N HIS A 236 -2.95 0.63 -7.00
CA HIS A 236 -2.34 1.92 -6.66
C HIS A 236 -1.76 2.66 -7.86
N GLY A 237 -1.19 1.95 -8.83
CA GLY A 237 -0.66 2.53 -10.07
C GLY A 237 -1.72 3.17 -10.96
N ILE A 238 -2.99 2.76 -10.80
CA ILE A 238 -4.15 3.31 -11.53
C ILE A 238 -4.86 4.37 -10.68
N ILE A 239 -5.09 4.08 -9.40
CA ILE A 239 -5.95 4.89 -8.52
C ILE A 239 -5.23 6.12 -7.97
N ASN A 240 -3.96 6.02 -7.56
CA ASN A 240 -3.26 7.16 -6.94
C ASN A 240 -3.23 8.41 -7.86
N PRO A 241 -2.94 8.30 -9.18
CA PRO A 241 -3.02 9.46 -10.08
C PRO A 241 -4.44 10.03 -10.24
N ILE A 242 -5.48 9.20 -10.16
CA ILE A 242 -6.88 9.65 -10.21
C ILE A 242 -7.21 10.45 -8.95
N VAL A 243 -6.81 9.95 -7.78
CA VAL A 243 -7.01 10.62 -6.49
C VAL A 243 -6.21 11.92 -6.41
N GLU A 244 -4.99 11.98 -6.96
CA GLU A 244 -4.21 13.23 -7.03
C GLU A 244 -4.98 14.31 -7.80
N LYS A 245 -5.59 13.97 -8.93
CA LYS A 245 -6.45 14.88 -9.72
C LYS A 245 -7.72 15.26 -8.97
N LEU A 246 -8.36 14.32 -8.28
CA LEU A 246 -9.53 14.60 -7.43
C LEU A 246 -9.18 15.58 -6.32
N SER A 247 -8.09 15.35 -5.58
CA SER A 247 -7.64 16.22 -4.50
C SER A 247 -7.41 17.67 -4.93
N GLN A 248 -7.07 17.90 -6.20
CA GLN A 248 -6.93 19.24 -6.80
C GLN A 248 -8.28 19.90 -7.13
N GLN A 249 -9.34 19.11 -7.35
CA GLN A 249 -10.69 19.60 -7.66
C GLN A 249 -11.55 19.82 -6.40
N LEU A 250 -11.21 19.14 -5.30
CA LEU A 250 -11.97 19.22 -4.05
C LEU A 250 -11.68 20.47 -3.25
N THR A 251 -12.72 21.05 -2.65
CA THR A 251 -12.59 22.11 -1.64
C THR A 251 -12.05 21.53 -0.32
N ASP A 252 -11.57 22.39 0.57
CA ASP A 252 -11.06 21.94 1.86
C ASP A 252 -12.17 21.37 2.75
N GLU A 253 -13.40 21.89 2.66
CA GLU A 253 -14.59 21.33 3.31
C GLU A 253 -14.88 19.90 2.82
N GLN A 254 -14.75 19.65 1.52
CA GLN A 254 -14.92 18.30 0.95
C GLN A 254 -13.82 17.34 1.39
N LYS A 255 -12.57 17.81 1.46
CA LYS A 255 -11.44 17.02 1.98
C LYS A 255 -11.64 16.65 3.45
N GLU A 256 -12.15 17.58 4.26
CA GLU A 256 -12.47 17.30 5.66
C GLU A 256 -13.61 16.27 5.77
N LYS A 257 -14.66 16.42 4.95
CA LYS A 257 -15.80 15.50 4.93
C LYS A 257 -15.37 14.07 4.57
N ILE A 258 -14.40 13.87 3.67
CA ILE A 258 -13.82 12.53 3.40
C ILE A 258 -13.29 11.90 4.69
N SER A 259 -12.51 12.65 5.45
CA SER A 259 -11.96 12.18 6.73
C SER A 259 -13.07 11.85 7.72
N GLN A 260 -14.15 12.64 7.77
CA GLN A 260 -15.31 12.37 8.63
C GLN A 260 -16.12 11.12 8.23
N LEU A 261 -16.19 10.80 6.94
CA LEU A 261 -16.93 9.64 6.42
C LEU A 261 -16.17 8.31 6.54
N ALA A 262 -14.84 8.36 6.60
CA ALA A 262 -13.99 7.19 6.79
C ALA A 262 -14.17 6.58 8.20
N SER A 263 -14.08 5.26 8.30
CA SER A 263 -14.14 4.55 9.58
C SER A 263 -12.91 4.84 10.46
N GLU A 264 -13.06 4.79 11.79
CA GLU A 264 -11.90 4.93 12.69
C GLU A 264 -10.86 3.82 12.46
N LYS A 265 -11.29 2.62 12.07
CA LYS A 265 -10.40 1.52 11.73
C LYS A 265 -9.50 1.86 10.54
N LEU A 266 -10.06 2.44 9.48
CA LEU A 266 -9.27 2.87 8.33
C LEU A 266 -8.30 3.98 8.73
N LYS A 267 -8.75 4.95 9.53
CA LYS A 267 -7.88 6.05 10.02
C LYS A 267 -6.76 5.57 10.94
N GLN A 268 -6.96 4.49 11.69
CA GLN A 268 -5.89 3.87 12.49
C GLN A 268 -4.75 3.32 11.63
N ASP A 269 -5.07 2.81 10.43
CA ASP A 269 -4.08 2.21 9.53
C ASP A 269 -3.41 3.26 8.61
N TYR A 270 -4.13 4.31 8.20
CA TYR A 270 -3.67 5.27 7.17
C TYR A 270 -3.67 6.74 7.58
N GLY A 271 -4.07 7.06 8.81
CA GLY A 271 -4.22 8.42 9.33
C GLY A 271 -5.48 9.13 8.82
N ASP A 272 -5.64 10.40 9.20
CA ASP A 272 -6.83 11.21 8.87
C ASP A 272 -6.75 11.92 7.52
N GLY A 273 -5.66 11.74 6.77
CA GLY A 273 -5.39 12.43 5.52
C GLY A 273 -6.30 11.96 4.38
N HIS A 274 -7.08 12.89 3.80
CA HIS A 274 -8.04 12.59 2.73
C HIS A 274 -7.45 11.81 1.55
N PHE A 275 -6.22 12.12 1.14
CA PHE A 275 -5.57 11.46 0.00
C PHE A 275 -5.39 9.95 0.25
N SER A 276 -4.75 9.57 1.35
CA SER A 276 -4.53 8.16 1.70
C SER A 276 -5.86 7.43 1.88
N LEU A 277 -6.82 8.05 2.57
CA LEU A 277 -8.15 7.47 2.79
C LEU A 277 -8.89 7.19 1.47
N LEU A 278 -8.83 8.12 0.50
CA LEU A 278 -9.43 7.91 -0.82
C LEU A 278 -8.73 6.81 -1.61
N CYS A 279 -7.39 6.85 -1.69
CA CYS A 279 -6.63 5.82 -2.41
C CYS A 279 -7.00 4.42 -1.92
N GLU A 280 -6.95 4.22 -0.60
CA GLU A 280 -7.24 2.94 0.03
C GLU A 280 -8.68 2.51 -0.15
N GLU A 281 -9.66 3.40 0.03
CA GLU A 281 -11.06 3.00 -0.11
C GLU A 281 -11.47 2.76 -1.55
N PHE A 282 -10.95 3.52 -2.53
CA PHE A 282 -11.18 3.19 -3.94
C PHE A 282 -10.66 1.79 -4.27
N ILE A 283 -9.46 1.44 -3.81
CA ILE A 283 -8.85 0.14 -4.10
C ILE A 283 -9.56 -0.97 -3.33
N LYS A 284 -9.71 -0.84 -2.00
CA LYS A 284 -10.34 -1.86 -1.13
C LYS A 284 -11.79 -2.11 -1.51
N THR A 285 -12.55 -1.06 -1.84
CA THR A 285 -13.93 -1.25 -2.29
C THR A 285 -13.97 -2.06 -3.58
N TYR A 286 -13.05 -1.81 -4.51
CA TYR A 286 -13.01 -2.61 -5.72
C TYR A 286 -12.57 -4.06 -5.44
N THR A 287 -11.41 -4.24 -4.81
CA THR A 287 -10.78 -5.56 -4.65
C THR A 287 -11.54 -6.46 -3.70
N GLU A 288 -12.04 -5.95 -2.57
CA GLU A 288 -12.70 -6.77 -1.54
C GLU A 288 -14.19 -7.01 -1.84
N ILE A 289 -14.85 -6.07 -2.54
CA ILE A 289 -16.30 -6.01 -2.69
C ILE A 289 -16.73 -6.17 -4.15
N VAL A 290 -16.39 -5.20 -5.01
CA VAL A 290 -16.90 -5.14 -6.39
C VAL A 290 -16.45 -6.33 -7.23
N SER A 291 -15.16 -6.67 -7.17
CA SER A 291 -14.58 -7.77 -7.95
C SER A 291 -15.22 -9.13 -7.61
N GLY A 292 -15.65 -9.30 -6.36
CA GLY A 292 -16.30 -10.50 -5.85
C GLY A 292 -17.83 -10.48 -5.92
N GLY A 293 -18.43 -9.42 -6.50
CA GLY A 293 -19.89 -9.27 -6.58
C GLY A 293 -20.58 -9.14 -5.21
N LYS A 294 -19.88 -8.60 -4.20
CA LYS A 294 -20.40 -8.41 -2.85
C LYS A 294 -20.96 -6.99 -2.69
N HIS A 295 -21.43 -6.66 -1.48
CA HIS A 295 -21.78 -5.31 -1.05
C HIS A 295 -21.03 -4.93 0.24
N PRO A 296 -20.98 -3.63 0.60
CA PRO A 296 -20.49 -3.19 1.90
C PRO A 296 -21.21 -3.91 3.04
N GLN A 297 -20.45 -4.28 4.09
CA GLN A 297 -20.96 -5.09 5.19
C GLN A 297 -22.06 -4.34 5.96
N THR A 298 -23.20 -4.98 6.17
CA THR A 298 -24.25 -4.45 7.07
C THR A 298 -24.00 -4.85 8.52
N TYR A 299 -24.71 -4.21 9.44
CA TYR A 299 -24.65 -4.57 10.86
C TYR A 299 -25.15 -6.00 11.10
N GLU A 300 -26.19 -6.44 10.40
CA GLU A 300 -26.74 -7.79 10.49
C GLU A 300 -25.70 -8.83 10.07
N GLU A 301 -24.96 -8.57 8.98
CA GLU A 301 -23.88 -9.46 8.55
C GLU A 301 -22.70 -9.46 9.52
N PHE A 302 -22.37 -8.29 10.09
CA PHE A 302 -21.36 -8.17 11.14
C PHE A 302 -21.74 -8.98 12.39
N THR A 303 -22.98 -8.85 12.87
CA THR A 303 -23.48 -9.60 14.03
C THR A 303 -23.50 -11.10 13.77
N GLN A 304 -23.90 -11.53 12.58
CA GLN A 304 -23.84 -12.93 12.17
C GLN A 304 -22.39 -13.46 12.12
N LYS A 305 -21.44 -12.63 11.67
CA LYS A 305 -20.01 -13.00 11.66
C LYS A 305 -19.47 -13.22 13.07
N ILE A 306 -19.82 -12.34 14.02
CA ILE A 306 -19.32 -12.46 15.40
C ILE A 306 -20.10 -13.48 16.25
N SER A 307 -21.32 -13.86 15.85
CA SER A 307 -22.13 -14.82 16.62
C SER A 307 -21.46 -16.19 16.73
N GLY A 308 -20.74 -16.59 15.67
CA GLY A 308 -20.00 -17.86 15.60
C GLY A 308 -18.63 -17.86 16.29
N ILE A 309 -18.16 -16.73 16.81
CA ILE A 309 -16.87 -16.64 17.50
C ILE A 309 -17.01 -17.21 18.92
N THR A 310 -16.09 -18.09 19.29
CA THR A 310 -15.94 -18.63 20.65
C THR A 310 -15.02 -17.75 21.50
N GLU A 311 -15.10 -17.87 22.83
CA GLU A 311 -14.20 -17.14 23.74
C GLU A 311 -12.72 -17.42 23.42
N ASN A 312 -12.36 -18.69 23.18
CA ASN A 312 -10.99 -19.06 22.83
C ASN A 312 -10.50 -18.40 21.54
N GLN A 313 -11.35 -18.31 20.51
CA GLN A 313 -11.01 -17.61 19.27
C GLN A 313 -10.89 -16.10 19.50
N PHE A 314 -11.78 -15.52 20.30
CA PHE A 314 -11.73 -14.10 20.62
C PHE A 314 -10.44 -13.72 21.36
N GLN A 315 -10.06 -14.49 22.38
CA GLN A 315 -8.79 -14.28 23.10
C GLN A 315 -7.58 -14.44 22.17
N LYS A 316 -7.63 -15.39 21.24
CA LYS A 316 -6.59 -15.54 20.22
C LYS A 316 -6.48 -14.29 19.34
N PHE A 317 -7.60 -13.72 18.88
CA PHE A 317 -7.59 -12.48 18.08
C PHE A 317 -7.03 -11.28 18.84
N LEU A 318 -7.30 -11.16 20.15
CA LEU A 318 -6.73 -10.10 20.99
C LEU A 318 -5.20 -10.20 21.11
N VAL A 319 -4.65 -11.42 21.10
CA VAL A 319 -3.21 -11.65 21.14
C VAL A 319 -2.58 -11.36 19.77
N GLU A 320 -3.22 -11.80 18.69
CA GLU A 320 -2.67 -11.72 17.33
C GLU A 320 -2.76 -10.31 16.72
N SER A 321 -3.67 -9.45 17.16
CA SER A 321 -3.89 -8.13 16.57
C SER A 321 -3.89 -7.00 17.59
N LYS A 322 -2.79 -6.22 17.60
CA LYS A 322 -2.65 -5.01 18.42
C LYS A 322 -3.76 -3.99 18.15
N ASN A 323 -4.13 -3.78 16.88
CA ASN A 323 -5.19 -2.83 16.52
C ASN A 323 -6.57 -3.32 16.98
N PHE A 324 -6.88 -4.61 16.81
CA PHE A 324 -8.13 -5.18 17.33
C PHE A 324 -8.22 -5.07 18.85
N LYS A 325 -7.15 -5.45 19.55
CA LYS A 325 -7.03 -5.31 21.01
C LYS A 325 -7.24 -3.87 21.46
N GLY A 326 -6.58 -2.91 20.83
CA GLY A 326 -6.74 -1.49 21.16
C GLY A 326 -8.17 -0.99 20.98
N ARG A 327 -8.87 -1.42 19.90
CA ARG A 327 -10.29 -1.08 19.69
C ARG A 327 -11.19 -1.69 20.77
N CYS A 328 -10.95 -2.95 21.15
CA CYS A 328 -11.68 -3.59 22.25
C CYS A 328 -11.43 -2.89 23.60
N GLU A 329 -10.19 -2.51 23.89
CA GLU A 329 -9.82 -1.79 25.13
C GLU A 329 -10.52 -0.42 25.22
N GLN A 330 -10.61 0.33 24.12
CA GLN A 330 -11.30 1.62 24.07
C GLN A 330 -12.79 1.52 24.44
N LEU A 331 -13.43 0.41 24.09
CA LEU A 331 -14.82 0.15 24.43
C LEU A 331 -14.97 -0.69 25.70
N GLY A 332 -13.89 -1.03 26.40
CA GLY A 332 -13.92 -1.89 27.58
C GLY A 332 -14.51 -3.28 27.30
N ILE A 333 -14.14 -3.88 26.17
CA ILE A 333 -14.50 -5.23 25.74
C ILE A 333 -13.37 -6.19 26.15
N LYS A 334 -13.67 -7.18 27.00
CA LYS A 334 -12.67 -8.15 27.49
C LYS A 334 -13.02 -9.60 27.13
N THR A 335 -14.29 -9.89 26.93
CA THR A 335 -14.83 -11.23 26.60
C THR A 335 -15.62 -11.18 25.29
N ILE A 336 -15.91 -12.35 24.71
CA ILE A 336 -16.78 -12.43 23.53
C ILE A 336 -18.20 -11.94 23.85
N GLU A 337 -18.66 -12.13 25.08
CA GLU A 337 -19.97 -11.66 25.54
C GLU A 337 -20.01 -10.13 25.58
N ASP A 338 -18.96 -9.47 26.09
CA ASP A 338 -18.84 -8.02 26.01
C ASP A 338 -18.86 -7.54 24.55
N PHE A 339 -18.17 -8.26 23.66
CA PHE A 339 -18.08 -7.87 22.26
C PHE A 339 -19.43 -7.97 21.56
N LYS A 340 -20.20 -9.03 21.83
CA LYS A 340 -21.57 -9.19 21.34
C LYS A 340 -22.50 -8.12 21.90
N ASN A 341 -22.41 -7.82 23.19
CA ASN A 341 -23.24 -6.80 23.84
C ASN A 341 -22.93 -5.38 23.37
N LYS A 342 -21.67 -5.09 23.01
CA LYS A 342 -21.21 -3.78 22.48
C LYS A 342 -21.04 -3.79 20.96
N SER A 343 -21.61 -4.77 20.27
CA SER A 343 -21.40 -4.97 18.83
C SER A 343 -21.90 -3.79 18.00
N GLN A 344 -23.03 -3.19 18.36
CA GLN A 344 -23.54 -1.98 17.70
C GLN A 344 -22.55 -0.81 17.82
N GLU A 345 -22.12 -0.48 19.03
CA GLU A 345 -21.17 0.61 19.28
C GLU A 345 -19.82 0.36 18.58
N TYR A 346 -19.34 -0.89 18.61
CA TYR A 346 -18.13 -1.28 17.89
C TYR A 346 -18.29 -1.11 16.37
N PHE A 347 -19.42 -1.55 15.83
CA PHE A 347 -19.70 -1.46 14.40
C PHE A 347 -19.79 0.00 13.96
N GLU A 348 -20.57 0.82 14.65
CA GLU A 348 -20.75 2.25 14.34
C GLU A 348 -19.46 3.06 14.45
N ARG A 349 -18.53 2.64 15.29
CA ARG A 349 -17.27 3.35 15.48
C ARG A 349 -16.18 2.88 14.54
N PHE A 350 -16.04 1.57 14.36
CA PHE A 350 -14.86 0.98 13.71
C PHE A 350 -15.14 0.27 12.39
N GLU A 351 -16.35 -0.23 12.13
CA GLU A 351 -16.62 -1.02 10.93
C GLU A 351 -17.47 -0.26 9.90
N ILE A 352 -18.40 0.61 10.32
CA ILE A 352 -19.17 1.46 9.40
C ILE A 352 -18.20 2.41 8.68
N ASN A 353 -18.28 2.39 7.36
CA ASN A 353 -17.44 3.22 6.51
C ASN A 353 -18.30 3.87 5.44
N ARG A 354 -18.83 5.06 5.75
CA ARG A 354 -19.72 5.77 4.83
C ARG A 354 -19.01 6.23 3.57
N LEU A 355 -17.68 6.40 3.63
CA LEU A 355 -16.86 6.66 2.46
C LEU A 355 -16.85 5.46 1.51
N ARG A 356 -16.75 4.24 2.05
CA ARG A 356 -16.86 2.99 1.29
C ARG A 356 -18.21 2.85 0.60
N ASP A 357 -19.30 3.16 1.30
CA ASP A 357 -20.66 3.11 0.74
C ASP A 357 -20.80 4.04 -0.46
N LEU A 358 -20.35 5.29 -0.33
CA LEU A 358 -20.35 6.28 -1.42
C LEU A 358 -19.52 5.81 -2.62
N ILE A 359 -18.31 5.30 -2.37
CA ILE A 359 -17.43 4.78 -3.42
C ILE A 359 -18.03 3.55 -4.10
N PHE A 360 -18.69 2.68 -3.34
CA PHE A 360 -19.38 1.52 -3.88
C PHE A 360 -20.51 1.92 -4.84
N GLU A 361 -21.32 2.93 -4.50
CA GLU A 361 -22.34 3.47 -5.40
C GLU A 361 -21.74 4.00 -6.71
N ILE A 362 -20.59 4.70 -6.63
CA ILE A 362 -19.85 5.16 -7.82
C ILE A 362 -19.45 3.96 -8.69
N TYR A 363 -18.96 2.87 -8.09
CA TYR A 363 -18.62 1.65 -8.83
C TYR A 363 -19.85 0.98 -9.44
N GLN A 364 -20.99 0.96 -8.75
CA GLN A 364 -22.24 0.39 -9.28
C GLN A 364 -22.73 1.18 -10.48
N GLU A 365 -22.71 2.51 -10.41
CA GLU A 365 -23.09 3.37 -11.53
C GLU A 365 -22.11 3.24 -12.70
N TYR A 366 -20.81 3.21 -12.43
CA TYR A 366 -19.80 2.95 -13.45
C TYR A 366 -20.08 1.61 -14.13
N SER A 367 -20.31 0.54 -13.36
CA SER A 367 -20.50 -0.82 -13.90
C SER A 367 -21.79 -1.01 -14.70
N SER A 368 -22.84 -0.26 -14.35
CA SER A 368 -24.17 -0.33 -14.98
C SER A 368 -24.36 0.61 -16.17
N ARG A 369 -23.38 1.47 -16.47
CA ARG A 369 -23.46 2.40 -17.60
C ARG A 369 -23.66 1.67 -18.94
N PRO A 370 -24.53 2.19 -19.83
CA PRO A 370 -24.85 1.53 -21.10
C PRO A 370 -23.69 1.52 -22.09
N ASP A 371 -22.82 2.54 -22.04
CA ASP A 371 -21.68 2.68 -22.94
C ASP A 371 -20.36 2.53 -22.17
N LYS A 372 -19.84 1.31 -22.15
CA LYS A 372 -18.61 0.96 -21.44
C LYS A 372 -17.35 1.33 -22.22
N GLU A 373 -17.47 1.62 -23.51
CA GLU A 373 -16.32 1.87 -24.40
C GLU A 373 -15.98 3.35 -24.53
N THR A 374 -16.91 4.26 -24.27
CA THR A 374 -16.66 5.71 -24.48
C THR A 374 -16.17 6.48 -23.25
N GLU A 375 -16.16 5.85 -22.07
CA GLU A 375 -15.68 6.47 -20.83
C GLU A 375 -14.88 5.50 -19.97
N ASN A 376 -13.71 5.93 -19.51
CA ASN A 376 -12.89 5.21 -18.54
C ASN A 376 -13.20 5.63 -17.09
N PHE A 377 -12.67 4.86 -16.14
CA PHE A 377 -12.92 5.10 -14.72
C PHE A 377 -12.44 6.47 -14.26
N GLU A 378 -11.24 6.91 -14.69
CA GLU A 378 -10.71 8.23 -14.34
C GLU A 378 -11.72 9.35 -14.67
N ARG A 379 -12.18 9.42 -15.93
CA ARG A 379 -13.11 10.47 -16.38
C ARG A 379 -14.45 10.39 -15.64
N PHE A 380 -14.96 9.17 -15.47
CA PHE A 380 -16.22 8.95 -14.77
C PHE A 380 -16.16 9.48 -13.33
N VAL A 381 -15.10 9.12 -12.59
CA VAL A 381 -14.94 9.52 -11.19
C VAL A 381 -14.70 11.02 -11.07
N LEU A 382 -13.82 11.61 -11.88
CA LEU A 382 -13.55 13.05 -11.86
C LEU A 382 -14.82 13.88 -12.14
N ALA A 383 -15.73 13.38 -12.98
CA ALA A 383 -16.99 14.08 -13.29
C ALA A 383 -18.06 13.96 -12.18
N LYS A 384 -17.98 12.95 -11.31
CA LYS A 384 -19.08 12.56 -10.40
C LYS A 384 -18.76 12.74 -8.93
N PHE A 385 -17.50 12.56 -8.53
CA PHE A 385 -17.12 12.44 -7.12
C PHE A 385 -17.40 13.74 -6.35
N SER A 386 -16.97 14.89 -6.89
CA SER A 386 -17.11 16.21 -6.24
C SER A 386 -18.56 16.66 -6.00
N ALA A 387 -19.56 16.05 -6.65
CA ALA A 387 -20.97 16.37 -6.41
C ALA A 387 -21.58 15.52 -5.28
N ARG A 388 -20.91 14.44 -4.85
CA ARG A 388 -21.39 13.51 -3.83
C ARG A 388 -20.75 13.73 -2.47
N ILE A 389 -19.54 14.29 -2.48
CA ILE A 389 -18.81 14.74 -1.30
C ILE A 389 -19.14 16.20 -1.06
#